data_AF-A0A9K3DUY1-F1
#
_entry.id   AF-A0A9K3DUY1-F1
#
_cell.length_a   1.000
_cell.length_b   1.000
_cell.length_c   1.000
_cell.angle_alpha   90.00
_cell.angle_beta   90.00
_cell.angle_gamma   90.00
#
_symmetry.space_group_name_H-M   'P 1'
#
loop_
_entity.id
_entity.type
_entity.pdbx_description
1 polymer ?
#
loop_
_entity_poly.entity_id
_entity_poly.type
_entity_poly.pdbx_seq_one_letter_code
_entity_poly.pdbx_strand_id
1 'polypeptide(L)'
;MAEVARGAVEVTVEPVWERSKLLGPREPARTEFPIEEFLSLNKDFVPYTEVVEKVVREYFHVKDEWLDRFKTFLQEKSGLSFTTFEALGAVLWQARVKASKIPRDEEVKFAYAVNIRRVVKPQLPAGYWGNGCVPMYVKTTAGDLIEKPIWETAELIKKSKRNVSDEYVHSFIDYQELNYKKGINAGRSVGAFTDWRHLGHSTVDFGWGGPVTVLPLSRNLLGSVEPCFFLPYSEASQGKKDGFKVLLYLRVNAVASFREEMEKFGNMAYV
;
A
#
# COMPACT_ATOMS: atom_id res chain seq x y z
N MET A 1 7.04 20.95 -13.75
CA MET A 1 7.80 21.73 -12.73
C MET A 1 9.31 21.48 -12.82
N ALA A 2 9.79 20.25 -12.67
CA ALA A 2 11.23 19.96 -12.78
C ALA A 2 11.82 20.34 -14.14
N GLU A 3 11.09 20.07 -15.24
CA GLU A 3 11.49 20.51 -16.59
C GLU A 3 11.64 22.04 -16.68
N VAL A 4 10.65 22.78 -16.19
CA VAL A 4 10.66 24.25 -16.17
C VAL A 4 11.82 24.79 -15.33
N ALA A 5 12.11 24.17 -14.17
CA ALA A 5 13.26 24.54 -13.34
C ALA A 5 14.61 24.35 -14.06
N ARG A 6 14.68 23.41 -15.01
CA ARG A 6 15.84 23.17 -15.88
C ARG A 6 15.80 24.00 -17.19
N GLY A 7 14.90 24.97 -17.29
CA GLY A 7 14.81 25.89 -18.44
C GLY A 7 13.93 25.41 -19.60
N ALA A 8 13.12 24.36 -19.43
CA ALA A 8 12.14 24.00 -20.44
C ALA A 8 11.06 25.08 -20.57
N VAL A 9 10.76 25.46 -21.81
CA VAL A 9 9.73 26.47 -22.13
C VAL A 9 8.33 25.88 -22.07
N GLU A 10 8.20 24.59 -22.35
CA GLU A 10 6.94 23.83 -22.30
C GLU A 10 7.13 22.56 -21.47
N VAL A 11 6.03 22.04 -20.91
CA VAL A 11 6.05 20.77 -20.17
C VAL A 11 5.72 19.61 -21.11
N THR A 12 6.42 18.49 -20.96
CA THR A 12 6.22 17.31 -21.83
C THR A 12 4.80 16.73 -21.73
N VAL A 13 4.13 16.93 -20.59
CA VAL A 13 2.77 16.44 -20.34
C VAL A 13 1.91 17.58 -19.82
N GLU A 14 0.95 18.01 -20.63
CA GLU A 14 -0.04 19.02 -20.25
C GLU A 14 -1.04 18.47 -19.22
N PRO A 15 -1.34 19.20 -18.14
CA PRO A 15 -2.29 18.77 -17.13
C PRO A 15 -3.73 18.80 -17.64
N VAL A 16 -4.47 17.73 -17.37
CA VAL A 16 -5.90 17.58 -17.66
C VAL A 16 -6.68 17.71 -16.36
N TRP A 17 -7.52 18.74 -16.26
CA TRP A 17 -8.12 19.21 -15.01
C TRP A 17 -9.54 18.72 -14.76
N GLU A 18 -10.16 18.07 -15.74
CA GLU A 18 -11.56 17.64 -15.77
C GLU A 18 -11.85 16.44 -14.83
N ARG A 19 -11.44 16.55 -13.56
CA ARG A 19 -11.51 15.50 -12.54
C ARG A 19 -12.92 14.93 -12.38
N SER A 20 -13.92 15.79 -12.22
CA SER A 20 -15.31 15.38 -12.03
C SER A 20 -15.93 14.76 -13.28
N LYS A 21 -15.46 15.15 -14.47
CA LYS A 21 -15.93 14.54 -15.73
C LYS A 21 -15.33 13.15 -15.94
N LEU A 22 -14.07 12.97 -15.55
CA LEU A 22 -13.32 11.74 -15.79
C LEU A 22 -13.47 10.69 -14.67
N LEU A 23 -13.65 11.12 -13.42
CA LEU A 23 -13.80 10.27 -12.23
C LEU A 23 -14.85 10.83 -11.25
N GLY A 24 -15.94 11.39 -11.76
CA GLY A 24 -17.09 11.76 -10.94
C GLY A 24 -17.97 10.57 -10.59
N PRO A 25 -18.86 10.72 -9.58
CA PRO A 25 -19.92 9.75 -9.34
C PRO A 25 -20.86 9.67 -10.55
N ARG A 26 -21.48 8.50 -10.71
CA ARG A 26 -22.50 8.29 -11.75
C ARG A 26 -23.82 8.94 -11.32
N GLU A 27 -24.67 9.21 -12.31
CA GLU A 27 -26.02 9.74 -12.10
C GLU A 27 -27.05 8.77 -12.70
N PRO A 28 -27.81 8.01 -11.88
CA PRO A 28 -27.71 7.94 -10.43
C PRO A 28 -26.50 7.12 -9.95
N ALA A 29 -26.00 7.47 -8.76
CA ALA A 29 -24.94 6.71 -8.09
C ALA A 29 -25.44 5.32 -7.72
N ARG A 30 -24.64 4.29 -7.96
CA ARG A 30 -24.97 2.89 -7.67
C ARG A 30 -23.74 2.08 -7.28
N THR A 31 -23.96 1.04 -6.50
CA THR A 31 -22.89 0.18 -5.98
C THR A 31 -23.16 -1.26 -6.44
N GLU A 32 -22.33 -1.75 -7.37
CA GLU A 32 -22.42 -3.10 -7.95
C GLU A 32 -21.33 -4.03 -7.40
N PHE A 33 -20.40 -3.50 -6.60
CA PHE A 33 -19.40 -4.25 -5.85
C PHE A 33 -19.68 -4.13 -4.34
N PRO A 34 -19.42 -5.19 -3.55
CA PRO A 34 -19.70 -5.20 -2.11
C PRO A 34 -18.63 -4.41 -1.32
N ILE A 35 -18.57 -3.10 -1.52
CA ILE A 35 -17.59 -2.21 -0.86
C ILE A 35 -17.75 -2.23 0.66
N GLU A 36 -18.98 -2.40 1.14
CA GLU A 36 -19.36 -2.55 2.54
C GLU A 36 -18.77 -3.80 3.22
N GLU A 37 -18.29 -4.79 2.46
CA GLU A 37 -17.57 -5.92 3.08
C GLU A 37 -16.21 -5.49 3.66
N PHE A 38 -15.65 -4.39 3.18
CA PHE A 38 -14.32 -3.91 3.57
C PHE A 38 -14.37 -2.63 4.38
N LEU A 39 -15.44 -1.84 4.24
CA LEU A 39 -15.60 -0.54 4.89
C LEU A 39 -16.76 -0.56 5.87
N SER A 40 -16.68 0.33 6.86
CA SER A 40 -17.71 0.53 7.87
C SER A 40 -18.20 1.98 7.84
N LEU A 41 -19.46 2.16 8.24
CA LEU A 41 -20.11 3.47 8.35
C LEU A 41 -20.24 3.83 9.82
N ASN A 42 -19.20 4.48 10.35
CA ASN A 42 -19.19 4.96 11.73
C ASN A 42 -18.49 6.32 11.79
N LYS A 43 -19.31 7.38 11.85
CA LYS A 43 -18.85 8.77 11.99
C LYS A 43 -18.13 9.09 13.29
N ASP A 44 -18.38 8.29 14.33
CA ASP A 44 -17.81 8.51 15.66
C ASP A 44 -16.45 7.81 15.80
N PHE A 45 -16.12 6.90 14.87
CA PHE A 45 -14.79 6.30 14.77
C PHE A 45 -13.86 7.17 13.95
N VAL A 46 -12.76 7.60 14.59
CA VAL A 46 -11.75 8.45 13.94
C VAL A 46 -10.42 7.68 13.88
N PRO A 47 -10.06 7.11 12.71
CA PRO A 47 -8.94 6.18 12.59
C PRO A 47 -7.57 6.75 12.99
N TYR A 48 -7.43 8.08 12.99
CA TYR A 48 -6.15 8.77 13.17
C TYR A 48 -5.95 9.42 14.54
N THR A 49 -6.96 9.40 15.41
CA THR A 49 -6.89 10.07 16.72
C THR A 49 -6.83 9.10 17.89
N GLU A 50 -7.12 7.81 17.69
CA GLU A 50 -7.06 6.76 18.74
C GLU A 50 -5.64 6.28 19.08
N VAL A 51 -4.59 7.10 18.84
CA VAL A 51 -3.22 6.72 19.16
C VAL A 51 -2.95 6.96 20.65
N VAL A 52 -3.39 6.05 21.50
CA VAL A 52 -3.05 6.03 22.94
C VAL A 52 -1.59 5.58 23.14
N GLU A 53 -1.00 4.86 22.17
CA GLU A 53 0.34 4.27 22.28
C GLU A 53 1.38 4.96 21.39
N LYS A 54 2.57 5.23 21.96
CA LYS A 54 3.71 5.79 21.23
C LYS A 54 4.10 4.85 20.09
N VAL A 55 4.13 5.37 18.86
CA VAL A 55 4.70 4.68 17.69
C VAL A 55 6.07 5.23 17.38
N VAL A 56 6.91 4.40 16.77
CA VAL A 56 8.23 4.75 16.28
C VAL A 56 8.39 4.36 14.83
N ARG A 57 9.34 5.02 14.18
CA ARG A 57 9.66 4.86 12.76
C ARG A 57 10.86 3.93 12.63
N GLU A 58 10.68 2.82 11.93
CA GLU A 58 11.70 1.79 11.71
C GLU A 58 12.03 1.64 10.23
N TYR A 59 13.31 1.38 9.93
CA TYR A 59 13.78 1.13 8.57
C TYR A 59 14.40 -0.26 8.47
N PHE A 60 13.99 -1.00 7.45
CA PHE A 60 14.58 -2.28 7.11
C PHE A 60 15.12 -2.24 5.70
N HIS A 61 16.35 -2.70 5.53
CA HIS A 61 16.89 -2.91 4.20
C HIS A 61 16.51 -4.32 3.73
N VAL A 62 15.75 -4.37 2.65
CA VAL A 62 15.41 -5.63 1.99
C VAL A 62 16.32 -5.79 0.79
N LYS A 63 17.06 -6.90 0.74
CA LYS A 63 17.96 -7.25 -0.36
C LYS A 63 17.20 -7.98 -1.47
N ASP A 64 17.62 -7.78 -2.71
CA ASP A 64 17.05 -8.49 -3.87
C ASP A 64 17.23 -10.01 -3.73
N GLU A 65 18.42 -10.46 -3.30
CA GLU A 65 18.71 -11.89 -3.06
C GLU A 65 17.69 -12.54 -2.10
N TRP A 66 17.35 -11.86 -1.00
CA TRP A 66 16.38 -12.38 -0.03
C TRP A 66 15.00 -12.55 -0.66
N LEU A 67 14.58 -11.57 -1.46
CA LEU A 67 13.30 -11.59 -2.15
C LEU A 67 13.23 -12.65 -3.23
N ASP A 68 14.31 -12.84 -3.98
CA ASP A 68 14.35 -13.83 -5.06
C ASP A 68 14.29 -15.24 -4.48
N ARG A 69 15.08 -15.54 -3.44
CA ARG A 69 14.97 -16.82 -2.72
C ARG A 69 13.57 -17.03 -2.14
N PHE A 70 13.00 -15.99 -1.54
CA PHE A 70 11.68 -16.08 -0.92
C PHE A 70 10.58 -16.31 -1.96
N LYS A 71 10.60 -15.62 -3.10
CA LYS A 71 9.65 -15.87 -4.19
C LYS A 71 9.78 -17.27 -4.76
N THR A 72 11.01 -17.78 -4.93
CA THR A 72 11.24 -19.16 -5.35
C THR A 72 10.62 -20.15 -4.37
N PHE A 73 10.84 -19.97 -3.06
CA PHE A 73 10.20 -20.78 -2.02
C PHE A 73 8.67 -20.73 -2.10
N LEU A 74 8.07 -19.53 -2.24
CA LEU A 74 6.62 -19.42 -2.39
C LEU A 74 6.12 -20.16 -3.64
N GLN A 75 6.86 -20.09 -4.74
CA GLN A 75 6.53 -20.77 -5.98
C GLN A 75 6.63 -22.29 -5.84
N GLU A 76 7.66 -22.81 -5.17
CA GLU A 76 7.81 -24.24 -4.89
C GLU A 76 6.68 -24.78 -4.01
N LYS A 77 6.22 -24.01 -3.02
CA LYS A 77 5.16 -24.44 -2.09
C LYS A 77 3.75 -24.35 -2.68
N SER A 78 3.48 -23.38 -3.55
CA SER A 78 2.12 -23.08 -4.04
C SER A 78 1.92 -23.30 -5.54
N GLY A 79 2.99 -23.44 -6.33
CA GLY A 79 2.93 -23.43 -7.80
C GLY A 79 2.65 -22.05 -8.41
N LEU A 80 2.54 -20.99 -7.61
CA LEU A 80 2.20 -19.63 -8.05
C LEU A 80 3.42 -18.70 -8.02
N SER A 81 3.49 -17.77 -8.97
CA SER A 81 4.47 -16.68 -8.94
C SER A 81 3.90 -15.44 -8.25
N PHE A 82 4.76 -14.73 -7.51
CA PHE A 82 4.36 -13.55 -6.74
C PHE A 82 5.21 -12.33 -7.08
N THR A 83 4.55 -11.17 -7.16
CA THR A 83 5.28 -9.88 -7.23
C THR A 83 5.96 -9.59 -5.90
N THR A 84 6.96 -8.70 -5.88
CA THR A 84 7.60 -8.26 -4.62
C THR A 84 6.57 -7.69 -3.64
N PHE A 85 5.59 -6.93 -4.11
CA PHE A 85 4.54 -6.36 -3.27
C PHE A 85 3.68 -7.45 -2.60
N GLU A 86 3.33 -8.51 -3.35
CA GLU A 86 2.56 -9.65 -2.84
C GLU A 86 3.36 -10.47 -1.82
N ALA A 87 4.59 -10.87 -2.19
CA ALA A 87 5.44 -11.72 -1.37
C ALA A 87 5.90 -11.02 -0.08
N LEU A 88 6.50 -9.83 -0.21
CA LEU A 88 6.98 -9.07 0.95
C LEU A 88 5.83 -8.49 1.77
N GLY A 89 4.75 -8.06 1.11
CA GLY A 89 3.54 -7.57 1.78
C GLY A 89 2.95 -8.62 2.72
N ALA A 90 2.92 -9.90 2.30
CA ALA A 90 2.47 -11.00 3.14
C ALA A 90 3.31 -11.13 4.42
N VAL A 91 4.65 -11.15 4.29
CA VAL A 91 5.58 -11.27 5.43
C VAL A 91 5.40 -10.11 6.39
N LEU A 92 5.41 -8.88 5.87
CA LEU A 92 5.29 -7.67 6.68
C LEU A 92 3.93 -7.60 7.39
N TRP A 93 2.86 -8.06 6.75
CA TRP A 93 1.53 -8.09 7.36
C TRP A 93 1.45 -9.12 8.48
N GLN A 94 1.88 -10.35 8.23
CA GLN A 94 1.90 -11.41 9.24
C GLN A 94 2.79 -11.03 10.42
N ALA A 95 4.02 -10.54 10.16
CA ALA A 95 4.95 -10.08 11.19
C ALA A 95 4.36 -8.95 12.04
N ARG A 96 3.69 -7.98 11.42
CA ARG A 96 3.03 -6.87 12.14
C ARG A 96 1.92 -7.37 13.05
N VAL A 97 1.02 -8.19 12.53
CA VAL A 97 -0.14 -8.70 13.30
C VAL A 97 0.34 -9.55 14.48
N LYS A 98 1.33 -10.42 14.24
CA LYS A 98 1.96 -11.24 15.27
C LYS A 98 2.66 -10.39 16.34
N ALA A 99 3.47 -9.42 15.95
CA ALA A 99 4.20 -8.55 16.87
C ALA A 99 3.27 -7.65 17.71
N SER A 100 2.13 -7.27 17.14
CA SER A 100 1.12 -6.44 17.82
C SER A 100 0.22 -7.24 18.77
N LYS A 101 0.36 -8.57 18.82
CA LYS A 101 -0.42 -9.47 19.69
C LYS A 101 -1.94 -9.27 19.58
N ILE A 102 -2.41 -9.05 18.34
CA ILE A 102 -3.83 -8.86 18.06
C ILE A 102 -4.60 -10.14 18.46
N PRO A 103 -5.75 -10.03 19.15
CA PRO A 103 -6.61 -11.18 19.47
C PRO A 103 -6.91 -12.03 18.23
N ARG A 104 -6.86 -13.35 18.40
CA ARG A 104 -6.91 -14.30 17.27
C ARG A 104 -8.20 -14.22 16.45
N ASP A 105 -9.30 -13.87 17.09
CA ASP A 105 -10.63 -13.70 16.50
C ASP A 105 -10.86 -12.33 15.85
N GLU A 106 -9.96 -11.37 16.07
CA GLU A 106 -10.10 -10.02 15.51
C GLU A 106 -9.82 -10.01 14.00
N GLU A 107 -10.69 -9.32 13.25
CA GLU A 107 -10.50 -9.08 11.82
C GLU A 107 -9.35 -8.09 11.60
N VAL A 108 -8.38 -8.50 10.79
CA VAL A 108 -7.25 -7.67 10.37
C VAL A 108 -7.33 -7.40 8.88
N LYS A 109 -6.92 -6.19 8.46
CA LYS A 109 -6.96 -5.76 7.06
C LYS A 109 -5.61 -5.35 6.52
N PHE A 110 -5.30 -5.80 5.31
CA PHE A 110 -4.22 -5.29 4.47
C PHE A 110 -4.79 -4.29 3.48
N ALA A 111 -4.56 -3.00 3.71
CA ALA A 111 -5.02 -1.92 2.86
C ALA A 111 -3.88 -1.43 1.94
N TYR A 112 -4.15 -1.25 0.65
CA TYR A 112 -3.17 -0.72 -0.29
C TYR A 112 -3.85 0.08 -1.40
N ALA A 113 -3.12 0.99 -2.05
CA ALA A 113 -3.65 1.76 -3.17
C ALA A 113 -3.26 1.13 -4.51
N VAL A 114 -4.20 1.08 -5.46
CA VAL A 114 -3.96 0.59 -6.82
C VAL A 114 -4.08 1.74 -7.81
N ASN A 115 -3.14 1.84 -8.76
CA ASN A 115 -3.21 2.81 -9.85
C ASN A 115 -4.30 2.38 -10.85
N ILE A 116 -5.31 3.23 -11.02
CA ILE A 116 -6.49 2.96 -11.85
C ILE A 116 -6.43 3.61 -13.23
N ARG A 117 -5.38 4.38 -13.54
CA ARG A 117 -5.30 5.18 -14.78
C ARG A 117 -5.50 4.36 -16.04
N ARG A 118 -5.04 3.11 -16.04
CA ARG A 118 -5.21 2.16 -17.16
C ARG A 118 -6.35 1.15 -16.97
N VAL A 119 -7.01 1.17 -15.82
CA VAL A 119 -8.10 0.26 -15.46
C VAL A 119 -9.44 0.81 -15.91
N VAL A 120 -9.68 2.10 -15.66
CA VAL A 120 -10.96 2.74 -16.01
C VAL A 120 -11.14 2.85 -17.52
N LYS A 121 -12.40 2.92 -17.96
CA LYS A 121 -12.80 2.97 -19.37
C LYS A 121 -13.67 4.21 -19.63
N PRO A 122 -13.20 5.15 -20.48
CA PRO A 122 -11.90 5.18 -21.15
C PRO A 122 -10.73 5.36 -20.17
N GLN A 123 -9.53 4.96 -20.59
CA GLN A 123 -8.32 5.17 -19.78
C GLN A 123 -8.10 6.64 -19.50
N LEU A 124 -7.57 6.96 -18.31
CA LEU A 124 -7.27 8.34 -17.95
C LEU A 124 -6.11 8.86 -18.83
N PRO A 125 -6.19 10.11 -19.29
CA PRO A 125 -5.11 10.71 -20.06
C PRO A 125 -3.84 10.80 -19.20
N ALA A 126 -2.67 10.76 -19.85
CA ALA A 126 -1.38 10.84 -19.16
C ALA A 126 -1.25 12.07 -18.26
N GLY A 127 -1.85 13.19 -18.68
CA GLY A 127 -1.89 14.44 -17.95
C GLY A 127 -2.94 14.55 -16.84
N TYR A 128 -3.73 13.49 -16.57
CA TYR A 128 -4.80 13.54 -15.56
C TYR A 128 -4.28 14.05 -14.20
N TRP A 129 -4.77 15.24 -13.81
CA TRP A 129 -4.31 15.95 -12.63
C TRP A 129 -5.26 15.74 -11.44
N GLY A 130 -5.29 14.51 -10.93
CA GLY A 130 -6.08 14.13 -9.76
C GLY A 130 -5.60 12.80 -9.15
N ASN A 131 -6.33 12.33 -8.14
CA ASN A 131 -6.10 11.00 -7.57
C ASN A 131 -6.52 9.93 -8.58
N GLY A 132 -5.54 9.32 -9.25
CA GLY A 132 -5.74 8.19 -10.16
C GLY A 132 -5.49 6.84 -9.48
N CYS A 133 -5.95 6.70 -8.23
CA CYS A 133 -5.85 5.45 -7.47
C CYS A 133 -7.05 5.24 -6.54
N VAL A 134 -7.38 3.98 -6.27
CA VAL A 134 -8.40 3.59 -5.28
C VAL A 134 -7.80 2.64 -4.23
N PRO A 135 -8.30 2.63 -2.99
CA PRO A 135 -7.89 1.65 -2.00
C PRO A 135 -8.46 0.27 -2.32
N MET A 136 -7.69 -0.76 -2.00
CA MET A 136 -8.08 -2.16 -1.99
C MET A 136 -7.78 -2.73 -0.62
N TYR A 137 -8.57 -3.73 -0.22
CA TYR A 137 -8.47 -4.36 1.08
C TYR A 137 -8.41 -5.88 0.92
N VAL A 138 -7.61 -6.52 1.75
CA VAL A 138 -7.68 -7.95 2.04
C VAL A 138 -8.02 -8.07 3.51
N LYS A 139 -8.94 -8.96 3.86
CA LYS A 139 -9.34 -9.20 5.25
C LYS A 139 -9.24 -10.68 5.61
N THR A 140 -8.89 -10.95 6.85
CA THR A 140 -8.88 -12.28 7.47
C THR A 140 -8.85 -12.10 9.00
N THR A 141 -8.89 -13.17 9.77
CA THR A 141 -8.69 -13.08 11.23
C THR A 141 -7.20 -13.07 11.55
N ALA A 142 -6.81 -12.46 12.67
CA ALA A 142 -5.40 -12.47 13.10
C ALA A 142 -4.89 -13.90 13.32
N GLY A 143 -5.75 -14.79 13.83
CA GLY A 143 -5.43 -16.20 14.04
C GLY A 143 -5.14 -16.94 12.74
N ASP A 144 -5.99 -16.79 11.73
CA ASP A 144 -5.79 -17.37 10.41
C ASP A 144 -4.53 -16.83 9.75
N LEU A 145 -4.30 -15.51 9.82
CA LEU A 145 -3.12 -14.89 9.23
C LEU A 145 -1.82 -15.43 9.83
N ILE A 146 -1.79 -15.70 11.14
CA ILE A 146 -0.59 -16.17 11.85
C ILE A 146 -0.37 -17.69 11.65
N GLU A 147 -1.44 -18.48 11.58
CA GLU A 147 -1.33 -19.95 11.49
C GLU A 147 -1.22 -20.47 10.07
N LYS A 148 -1.80 -19.78 9.08
CA LYS A 148 -1.73 -20.22 7.69
C LYS A 148 -0.32 -20.05 7.12
N PRO A 149 0.08 -20.93 6.20
CA PRO A 149 1.33 -20.78 5.48
C PRO A 149 1.41 -19.43 4.78
N ILE A 150 2.60 -18.82 4.77
CA ILE A 150 2.80 -17.47 4.24
C ILE A 150 2.45 -17.34 2.75
N TRP A 151 2.52 -18.43 1.98
CA TRP A 151 2.11 -18.44 0.57
C TRP A 151 0.60 -18.25 0.39
N GLU A 152 -0.23 -18.69 1.34
CA GLU A 152 -1.68 -18.42 1.31
C GLU A 152 -1.96 -16.93 1.51
N THR A 153 -1.24 -16.27 2.43
CA THR A 153 -1.32 -14.83 2.61
C THR A 153 -0.91 -14.08 1.35
N ALA A 154 0.19 -14.48 0.70
CA ALA A 154 0.63 -13.90 -0.57
C ALA A 154 -0.42 -14.12 -1.68
N GLU A 155 -1.06 -15.29 -1.71
CA GLU A 155 -2.14 -15.60 -2.65
C GLU A 155 -3.39 -14.74 -2.40
N LEU A 156 -3.78 -14.50 -1.15
CA LEU A 156 -4.89 -13.60 -0.81
C LEU A 156 -4.63 -12.18 -1.33
N ILE A 157 -3.42 -11.65 -1.12
CA ILE A 157 -3.00 -10.35 -1.66
C ILE A 157 -3.06 -10.37 -3.19
N LYS A 158 -2.51 -11.42 -3.83
CA LYS A 158 -2.53 -11.58 -5.28
C LYS A 158 -3.94 -11.63 -5.86
N LYS A 159 -4.85 -12.38 -5.25
CA LYS A 159 -6.26 -12.48 -5.66
C LYS A 159 -6.95 -11.12 -5.57
N SER A 160 -6.76 -10.39 -4.48
CA SER A 160 -7.37 -9.06 -4.31
C SER A 160 -7.01 -8.07 -5.42
N LYS A 161 -5.76 -8.11 -5.92
CA LYS A 161 -5.31 -7.22 -7.01
C LYS A 161 -6.03 -7.48 -8.34
N ARG A 162 -6.55 -8.70 -8.56
CA ARG A 162 -7.30 -9.07 -9.76
C ARG A 162 -8.74 -8.54 -9.76
N ASN A 163 -9.25 -8.17 -8.58
CA ASN A 163 -10.63 -7.70 -8.44
C ASN A 163 -10.80 -6.23 -8.84
N VAL A 164 -9.69 -5.51 -9.07
CA VAL A 164 -9.75 -4.11 -9.51
C VAL A 164 -10.21 -4.06 -10.97
N SER A 165 -11.43 -3.62 -11.17
CA SER A 165 -12.07 -3.44 -12.47
C SER A 165 -12.57 -2.01 -12.63
N ASP A 166 -12.94 -1.64 -13.85
CA ASP A 166 -13.61 -0.37 -14.14
C ASP A 166 -14.88 -0.18 -13.27
N GLU A 167 -15.71 -1.22 -13.18
CA GLU A 167 -16.92 -1.18 -12.36
C GLU A 167 -16.62 -1.13 -10.86
N TYR A 168 -15.54 -1.78 -10.38
CA TYR A 168 -15.10 -1.63 -8.99
C TYR A 168 -14.77 -0.16 -8.66
N VAL A 169 -14.05 0.52 -9.56
CA VAL A 169 -13.66 1.93 -9.38
C VAL A 169 -14.89 2.81 -9.30
N HIS A 170 -15.83 2.67 -10.23
CA HIS A 170 -17.05 3.47 -10.24
C HIS A 170 -17.96 3.16 -9.04
N SER A 171 -18.10 1.88 -8.68
CA SER A 171 -18.83 1.47 -7.47
C SER A 171 -18.21 2.04 -6.19
N PHE A 172 -16.87 2.11 -6.10
CA PHE A 172 -16.19 2.74 -4.98
C PHE A 172 -16.47 4.25 -4.92
N ILE A 173 -16.38 4.96 -6.06
CA ILE A 173 -16.68 6.41 -6.11
C ILE A 173 -18.14 6.68 -5.71
N ASP A 174 -19.09 5.91 -6.24
CA ASP A 174 -20.51 6.05 -5.92
C ASP A 174 -20.79 5.71 -4.46
N TYR A 175 -20.14 4.69 -3.90
CA TYR A 175 -20.25 4.35 -2.48
C TYR A 175 -19.80 5.53 -1.59
N GLN A 176 -18.73 6.23 -1.99
CA GLN A 176 -18.27 7.43 -1.30
C GLN A 176 -19.33 8.54 -1.37
N GLU A 177 -19.89 8.82 -2.54
CA GLU A 177 -20.93 9.84 -2.72
C GLU A 177 -22.17 9.54 -1.85
N LEU A 178 -22.65 8.30 -1.88
CA LEU A 178 -23.84 7.87 -1.15
C LEU A 178 -23.66 7.86 0.38
N ASN A 179 -22.43 7.66 0.87
CA ASN A 179 -22.19 7.39 2.29
C ASN A 179 -21.22 8.35 2.97
N TYR A 180 -20.68 9.36 2.30
CA TYR A 180 -19.68 10.30 2.84
C TYR A 180 -20.08 10.84 4.22
N LYS A 181 -21.31 11.32 4.36
CA LYS A 181 -21.85 11.90 5.62
C LYS A 181 -22.01 10.89 6.76
N LYS A 182 -21.95 9.58 6.48
CA LYS A 182 -22.11 8.51 7.47
C LYS A 182 -20.78 8.10 8.11
N GLY A 183 -19.65 8.63 7.64
CA GLY A 183 -18.33 8.37 8.21
C GLY A 183 -17.71 7.04 7.77
N ILE A 184 -17.28 7.00 6.52
CA ILE A 184 -16.65 5.81 5.92
C ILE A 184 -15.27 5.60 6.52
N ASN A 185 -15.00 4.39 7.02
CA ASN A 185 -13.70 4.01 7.58
C ASN A 185 -13.36 2.54 7.32
N ALA A 186 -12.09 2.16 7.48
CA ALA A 186 -11.61 0.80 7.26
C ALA A 186 -11.64 -0.09 8.53
N GLY A 187 -12.14 0.42 9.66
CA GLY A 187 -12.08 -0.25 10.97
C GLY A 187 -10.75 -0.02 11.71
N ARG A 188 -10.52 -0.80 12.77
CA ARG A 188 -9.41 -0.60 13.73
C ARG A 188 -8.10 -1.27 13.31
N SER A 189 -8.14 -2.56 13.01
CA SER A 189 -6.93 -3.35 12.74
C SER A 189 -6.53 -3.34 11.27
N VAL A 190 -6.10 -2.16 10.81
CA VAL A 190 -5.75 -1.92 9.41
C VAL A 190 -4.25 -1.66 9.28
N GLY A 191 -3.56 -2.49 8.51
CA GLY A 191 -2.21 -2.22 8.03
C GLY A 191 -2.25 -1.57 6.66
N ALA A 192 -1.75 -0.34 6.53
CA ALA A 192 -1.64 0.34 5.24
C ALA A 192 -0.28 0.08 4.57
N PHE A 193 -0.29 -0.27 3.28
CA PHE A 193 0.89 -0.61 2.50
C PHE A 193 0.91 0.20 1.20
N THR A 194 2.07 0.76 0.86
CA THR A 194 2.24 1.53 -0.37
C THR A 194 3.64 1.35 -0.93
N ASP A 195 3.72 1.30 -2.26
CA ASP A 195 4.95 1.07 -2.98
C ASP A 195 5.37 2.31 -3.77
N TRP A 196 6.35 3.03 -3.24
CA TRP A 196 6.85 4.27 -3.82
C TRP A 196 8.03 4.04 -4.77
N ARG A 197 8.47 2.79 -4.94
CA ARG A 197 9.60 2.44 -5.83
C ARG A 197 9.31 2.78 -7.29
N HIS A 198 8.04 2.84 -7.65
CA HIS A 198 7.59 3.06 -9.02
C HIS A 198 6.96 4.45 -9.24
N LEU A 199 7.01 5.36 -8.26
CA LEU A 199 6.43 6.70 -8.38
C LEU A 199 7.36 7.73 -9.05
N GLY A 200 8.63 7.41 -9.24
CA GLY A 200 9.61 8.31 -9.87
C GLY A 200 10.06 9.47 -8.98
N HIS A 201 9.65 9.54 -7.71
CA HIS A 201 10.08 10.61 -6.80
C HIS A 201 11.61 10.66 -6.62
N SER A 202 12.29 9.51 -6.68
CA SER A 202 13.75 9.41 -6.50
C SER A 202 14.56 9.86 -7.71
N THR A 203 13.92 10.17 -8.85
CA THR A 203 14.58 10.52 -10.11
C THR A 203 14.31 11.97 -10.54
N VAL A 204 13.57 12.74 -9.72
CA VAL A 204 13.21 14.13 -10.06
C VAL A 204 14.41 15.06 -9.86
N ASP A 205 14.89 15.66 -10.96
CA ASP A 205 16.01 16.61 -10.95
C ASP A 205 15.52 18.05 -11.17
N PHE A 206 15.83 18.98 -10.28
CA PHE A 206 15.49 20.40 -10.44
C PHE A 206 16.63 21.27 -11.02
N GLY A 207 17.75 20.65 -11.43
CA GLY A 207 18.95 21.32 -11.95
C GLY A 207 20.22 21.02 -11.15
N TRP A 208 20.12 20.25 -10.06
CA TRP A 208 21.23 19.90 -9.15
C TRP A 208 21.37 18.39 -8.94
N GLY A 209 20.74 17.57 -9.79
CA GLY A 209 20.65 16.13 -9.65
C GLY A 209 19.40 15.67 -8.89
N GLY A 210 19.19 14.35 -8.86
CA GLY A 210 18.07 13.72 -8.16
C GLY A 210 18.20 13.81 -6.62
N PRO A 211 17.09 13.61 -5.89
CA PRO A 211 17.09 13.75 -4.43
C PRO A 211 17.90 12.63 -3.78
N VAL A 212 18.78 12.97 -2.81
CA VAL A 212 19.56 11.99 -2.02
C VAL A 212 18.66 11.05 -1.20
N THR A 213 17.49 11.53 -0.77
CA THR A 213 16.50 10.70 -0.09
C THR A 213 15.09 11.24 -0.29
N VAL A 214 14.11 10.35 -0.33
CA VAL A 214 12.68 10.66 -0.34
C VAL A 214 12.04 9.91 0.82
N LEU A 215 11.35 10.64 1.70
CA LEU A 215 10.75 10.08 2.90
C LEU A 215 9.32 10.61 3.09
N PRO A 216 8.34 9.73 3.35
CA PRO A 216 7.01 10.15 3.76
C PRO A 216 7.05 10.71 5.19
N LEU A 217 6.40 11.86 5.39
CA LEU A 217 6.29 12.50 6.70
C LEU A 217 4.99 12.12 7.44
N SER A 218 3.92 11.82 6.70
CA SER A 218 2.65 11.40 7.29
C SER A 218 2.72 9.95 7.75
N ARG A 219 2.18 9.70 8.95
CA ARG A 219 1.86 8.36 9.46
C ARG A 219 0.39 7.96 9.21
N ASN A 220 -0.41 8.84 8.60
CA ASN A 220 -1.81 8.57 8.30
C ASN A 220 -1.92 8.14 6.84
N LEU A 221 -2.39 6.93 6.61
CA LEU A 221 -2.54 6.36 5.27
C LEU A 221 -3.65 5.31 5.28
N LEU A 222 -4.61 5.42 4.34
CA LEU A 222 -5.63 4.39 4.10
C LEU A 222 -6.39 3.93 5.37
N GLY A 223 -6.69 4.86 6.28
CA GLY A 223 -7.38 4.56 7.54
C GLY A 223 -6.49 3.94 8.62
N SER A 224 -5.16 3.92 8.44
CA SER A 224 -4.19 3.39 9.39
C SER A 224 -3.21 4.46 9.87
N VAL A 225 -2.76 4.32 11.11
CA VAL A 225 -1.68 5.11 11.74
C VAL A 225 -0.32 4.40 11.75
N GLU A 226 -0.26 3.19 11.18
CA GLU A 226 0.91 2.31 11.10
C GLU A 226 1.24 1.94 9.63
N PRO A 227 1.53 2.91 8.75
CA PRO A 227 1.80 2.62 7.36
C PRO A 227 3.14 1.92 7.13
N CYS A 228 3.20 1.20 6.03
CA CYS A 228 4.38 0.55 5.48
C CYS A 228 4.66 1.11 4.07
N PHE A 229 5.84 1.70 3.89
CA PHE A 229 6.28 2.29 2.63
C PHE A 229 7.45 1.51 2.06
N PHE A 230 7.35 1.11 0.80
CA PHE A 230 8.47 0.53 0.06
C PHE A 230 9.12 1.68 -0.68
N LEU A 231 10.35 2.03 -0.29
CA LEU A 231 11.04 3.23 -0.74
C LEU A 231 12.26 2.84 -1.60
N PRO A 232 12.41 3.41 -2.80
CA PRO A 232 13.58 3.16 -3.62
C PRO A 232 14.82 3.78 -2.96
N TYR A 233 15.99 3.28 -3.32
CA TYR A 233 17.22 4.04 -3.09
C TYR A 233 17.28 5.22 -4.05
N SER A 234 17.94 6.29 -3.62
CA SER A 234 18.23 7.42 -4.48
C SER A 234 19.30 7.05 -5.51
N GLU A 235 19.08 7.43 -6.77
CA GLU A 235 20.09 7.33 -7.82
C GLU A 235 21.29 8.23 -7.56
N ALA A 236 21.11 9.32 -6.79
CA ALA A 236 22.20 10.21 -6.38
C ALA A 236 23.08 9.60 -5.26
N SER A 237 22.63 8.54 -4.59
CA SER A 237 23.48 7.81 -3.63
C SER A 237 24.39 6.85 -4.39
N GLN A 238 25.70 7.15 -4.44
CA GLN A 238 26.70 6.34 -5.13
C GLN A 238 26.64 4.87 -4.65
N GLY A 239 26.54 3.94 -5.61
CA GLY A 239 26.54 2.50 -5.40
C GLY A 239 25.20 1.84 -5.75
N LYS A 240 25.26 0.76 -6.54
CA LYS A 240 24.13 -0.16 -6.75
C LYS A 240 23.79 -0.75 -5.37
N LYS A 241 22.70 -0.31 -4.76
CA LYS A 241 22.24 -0.90 -3.51
C LYS A 241 21.29 -2.03 -3.86
N ASP A 242 21.73 -3.26 -3.59
CA ASP A 242 20.96 -4.48 -3.85
C ASP A 242 19.64 -4.43 -3.07
N GLY A 243 18.52 -4.16 -3.74
CA GLY A 243 17.19 -4.04 -3.15
C GLY A 243 16.72 -2.63 -2.80
N PHE A 244 15.99 -2.48 -1.69
CA PHE A 244 15.30 -1.23 -1.32
C PHE A 244 15.10 -1.08 0.19
N LYS A 245 14.52 0.05 0.62
CA LYS A 245 14.18 0.31 2.02
C LYS A 245 12.69 0.08 2.25
N VAL A 246 12.36 -0.58 3.35
CA VAL A 246 11.00 -0.60 3.89
C VAL A 246 10.98 0.32 5.10
N LEU A 247 10.08 1.31 5.08
CA LEU A 247 9.83 2.21 6.19
C LEU A 247 8.50 1.85 6.84
N LEU A 248 8.52 1.57 8.14
CA LEU A 248 7.35 1.18 8.91
C LEU A 248 7.14 2.11 10.10
N TYR A 249 5.87 2.30 10.45
CA TYR A 249 5.48 2.81 11.76
C TYR A 249 4.96 1.63 12.58
N LEU A 250 5.49 1.46 13.79
CA LEU A 250 5.17 0.38 14.71
C LEU A 250 4.99 0.95 16.12
N ARG A 251 4.06 0.39 16.90
CA ARG A 251 4.01 0.61 18.35
C ARG A 251 5.33 0.18 19.01
N VAL A 252 5.79 0.94 20.01
CA VAL A 252 7.07 0.69 20.69
C VAL A 252 7.18 -0.74 21.23
N ASN A 253 6.10 -1.28 21.78
CA ASN A 253 6.05 -2.64 22.34
C ASN A 253 6.12 -3.75 21.26
N ALA A 254 5.81 -3.45 20.00
CA ALA A 254 5.85 -4.40 18.89
C ALA A 254 7.21 -4.44 18.18
N VAL A 255 8.08 -3.44 18.37
CA VAL A 255 9.34 -3.30 17.60
C VAL A 255 10.25 -4.51 17.75
N ALA A 256 10.48 -4.99 18.98
CA ALA A 256 11.39 -6.11 19.23
C ALA A 256 10.91 -7.39 18.53
N SER A 257 9.65 -7.78 18.77
CA SER A 257 9.04 -8.95 18.13
C SER A 257 8.96 -8.81 16.60
N PHE A 258 8.73 -7.61 16.07
CA PHE A 258 8.73 -7.39 14.63
C PHE A 258 10.13 -7.56 14.02
N ARG A 259 11.19 -7.08 14.70
CA ARG A 259 12.58 -7.27 14.23
C ARG A 259 12.96 -8.74 14.18
N GLU A 260 12.57 -9.54 15.18
CA GLU A 260 12.81 -10.99 15.19
C GLU A 260 12.15 -11.68 13.98
N GLU A 261 10.93 -11.30 13.63
CA GLU A 261 10.25 -11.82 12.43
C GLU A 261 10.98 -11.40 11.13
N MET A 262 11.45 -10.15 11.04
CA MET A 262 12.24 -9.70 9.89
C MET A 262 13.61 -10.38 9.77
N GLU A 263 14.24 -10.73 10.89
CA GLU A 263 15.47 -11.53 10.91
C GLU A 263 15.21 -12.95 10.40
N LYS A 264 14.11 -13.58 10.83
CA LYS A 264 13.68 -14.88 10.28
C LYS A 264 13.48 -14.80 8.76
N PHE A 265 12.94 -13.68 8.27
CA PHE A 265 12.73 -13.48 6.83
C PHE A 265 14.06 -13.41 6.08
N GLY A 266 14.99 -12.58 6.54
CA GLY A 266 16.32 -12.47 5.92
C GLY A 266 17.10 -13.79 5.94
N ASN A 267 16.93 -14.58 6.99
CA ASN A 267 17.57 -15.88 7.16
C ASN A 267 16.81 -17.04 6.51
N MET A 268 15.65 -16.80 5.89
CA MET A 268 14.75 -17.84 5.36
C MET A 268 14.32 -18.89 6.40
N ALA A 269 14.20 -18.50 7.67
CA ALA A 269 13.75 -19.38 8.75
C ALA A 269 12.22 -19.62 8.76
N TYR A 270 11.53 -19.18 7.71
CA TYR A 270 10.13 -19.53 7.40
C TYR A 270 10.01 -20.79 6.51
N VAL A 271 11.15 -21.33 6.07
CA VAL A 271 11.29 -22.57 5.27
C VAL A 271 11.31 -23.79 6.19
#